data_AF-A0A7Y1SM31-F1
#
_entry.id   AF-A0A7Y1SM31-F1
#
_cell.length_a   1.000
_cell.length_b   1.000
_cell.length_c   1.000
_cell.angle_alpha   90.00
_cell.angle_beta   90.00
_cell.angle_gamma   90.00
#
_symmetry.space_group_name_H-M   'P 1'
#
loop_
_entity.id
_entity.type
_entity.pdbx_description
1 polymer ?
#
loop_
_entity_poly.entity_id
_entity_poly.type
_entity_poly.pdbx_seq_one_letter_code
_entity_poly.pdbx_strand_id
1 'polypeptide(L)'
;MQLTGFPDLLTYSRQTRITASLKARLQTVSNEAVTGLHDDITKVTGGNVGGAHLMQKALNDIEQNQRLNSLSGTRLELITQALDGSRNAINGLDTKALIAVNSDNADLITSVSNEAEASLRSAMTALSSKHGSRNLLSGDATDTAPFAGADALLSDIRAIMTANTTPATIDAALDNYFDDPLGGFQTTQYLGGTNAAPPLRLSDGSVIQVDIRGDNQVIKDALRGLAVIATAADSGFPSDSPGFMEIYQNGITSTADGVAGLIAMQGDMGVYSETIDKANARDQFENLTLTAAYQAIIGRDQFEAAAELQQLQVQLEASYVITSRLASLTLTNFVR
;
A
#
# COMPACT_ATOMS: atom_id res chain seq x y z
N MET A 1 24.22 -42.42 -66.36
CA MET A 1 23.49 -41.27 -65.80
C MET A 1 24.31 -40.70 -64.66
N GLN A 2 25.33 -39.89 -64.97
CA GLN A 2 26.20 -39.23 -64.00
C GLN A 2 25.68 -37.82 -63.78
N LEU A 3 25.18 -37.53 -62.58
CA LEU A 3 24.88 -36.17 -62.12
C LEU A 3 26.08 -35.70 -61.27
N THR A 4 27.15 -35.27 -61.93
CA THR A 4 28.28 -34.59 -61.27
C THR A 4 28.20 -33.10 -61.61
N GLY A 5 27.40 -32.38 -60.84
CA GLY A 5 27.36 -30.90 -60.87
C GLY A 5 28.21 -30.35 -59.73
N PHE A 6 29.15 -29.47 -60.04
CA PHE A 6 29.88 -28.68 -59.04
C PHE A 6 28.89 -27.93 -58.13
N PRO A 7 29.22 -27.65 -56.85
CA PRO A 7 28.43 -26.74 -56.04
C PRO A 7 28.52 -25.34 -56.65
N ASP A 8 27.51 -24.99 -57.46
CA ASP A 8 27.30 -23.65 -57.99
C ASP A 8 27.11 -22.64 -56.83
N LEU A 9 27.47 -21.37 -57.03
CA LEU A 9 27.20 -20.27 -56.11
C LEU A 9 25.71 -20.20 -55.73
N LEU A 10 24.83 -20.63 -56.64
CA LEU A 10 23.40 -20.81 -56.41
C LEU A 10 23.05 -21.90 -55.38
N THR A 11 23.87 -22.95 -55.28
CA THR A 11 23.69 -24.04 -54.30
C THR A 11 24.19 -23.61 -52.92
N TYR A 12 25.33 -22.91 -52.85
CA TYR A 12 25.84 -22.35 -51.59
C TYR A 12 24.94 -21.26 -51.01
N SER A 13 24.46 -20.34 -51.86
CA SER A 13 23.50 -19.31 -51.44
C SER A 13 22.14 -19.89 -51.00
N ARG A 14 21.72 -21.01 -51.59
CA ARG A 14 20.55 -21.76 -51.11
C ARG A 14 20.80 -22.41 -49.75
N GLN A 15 21.94 -23.07 -49.55
CA GLN A 15 22.29 -23.72 -48.28
C GLN A 15 22.37 -22.71 -47.13
N THR A 16 22.99 -21.55 -47.36
CA THR A 16 23.08 -20.46 -46.37
C THR A 16 21.72 -19.90 -46.00
N ARG A 17 20.81 -19.71 -46.97
CA ARG A 17 19.41 -19.34 -46.70
C ARG A 17 18.66 -20.40 -45.89
N ILE A 18 18.83 -21.68 -46.22
CA ILE A 18 18.21 -22.79 -45.47
C ILE A 18 18.69 -22.77 -44.01
N THR A 19 20.00 -22.68 -43.78
CA THR A 19 20.56 -22.62 -42.42
C THR A 19 20.07 -21.38 -41.66
N ALA A 20 19.98 -20.22 -42.30
CA ALA A 20 19.42 -19.02 -41.69
C ALA A 20 17.93 -19.21 -41.31
N SER A 21 17.14 -19.84 -42.18
CA SER A 21 15.72 -20.13 -41.91
C SER A 21 15.52 -21.14 -40.78
N LEU A 22 16.37 -22.17 -40.68
CA LEU A 22 16.35 -23.14 -39.59
C LEU A 22 16.68 -22.47 -38.26
N LYS A 23 17.70 -21.59 -38.24
CA LYS A 23 18.04 -20.81 -37.03
C LYS A 23 16.90 -19.91 -36.57
N ALA A 24 16.29 -19.16 -37.49
CA ALA A 24 15.17 -18.29 -37.19
C ALA A 24 14.00 -19.10 -36.60
N ARG A 25 13.65 -20.23 -37.23
CA ARG A 25 12.57 -21.09 -36.76
C ARG A 25 12.88 -21.79 -35.44
N LEU A 26 14.14 -22.16 -35.21
CA LEU A 26 14.58 -22.72 -33.93
C LEU A 26 14.45 -21.69 -32.80
N GLN A 27 14.82 -20.43 -33.05
CA GLN A 27 14.61 -19.34 -32.09
C GLN A 27 13.12 -19.12 -31.80
N THR A 28 12.27 -19.09 -32.83
CA THR A 28 10.82 -18.98 -32.67
C THR A 28 10.27 -20.15 -31.82
N VAL A 29 10.48 -21.41 -32.23
CA VAL A 29 9.95 -22.57 -31.49
C VAL A 29 10.55 -22.68 -30.09
N SER A 30 11.79 -22.20 -29.88
CA SER A 30 12.37 -22.09 -28.54
C SER A 30 11.61 -21.12 -27.66
N ASN A 31 11.23 -19.95 -28.17
CA ASN A 31 10.39 -19.01 -27.44
C ASN A 31 9.01 -19.62 -27.16
N GLU A 32 8.41 -20.27 -28.16
CA GLU A 32 7.07 -20.88 -28.02
C GLU A 32 7.06 -22.04 -27.03
N ALA A 33 8.12 -22.86 -26.99
CA ALA A 33 8.27 -23.96 -26.03
C ALA A 33 8.41 -23.47 -24.59
N VAL A 34 9.06 -22.31 -24.38
CA VAL A 34 9.25 -21.72 -23.04
C VAL A 34 8.01 -20.94 -22.59
N THR A 35 7.41 -20.16 -23.49
CA THR A 35 6.27 -19.29 -23.16
C THR A 35 4.93 -20.01 -23.22
N GLY A 36 4.83 -21.12 -23.96
CA GLY A 36 3.55 -21.78 -24.25
C GLY A 36 2.62 -20.96 -25.14
N LEU A 37 3.16 -19.95 -25.83
CA LEU A 37 2.42 -19.06 -26.72
C LEU A 37 3.07 -19.08 -28.09
N HIS A 38 2.28 -18.94 -29.14
CA HIS A 38 2.79 -18.74 -30.49
C HIS A 38 3.47 -17.38 -30.65
N ASP A 39 4.64 -17.36 -31.27
CA ASP A 39 5.45 -16.14 -31.48
C ASP A 39 4.86 -15.27 -32.59
N ASP A 40 4.33 -15.91 -33.65
CA ASP A 40 3.66 -15.23 -34.78
C ASP A 40 2.15 -15.20 -34.60
N ILE A 41 1.69 -14.21 -33.83
CA ILE A 41 0.26 -13.95 -33.57
C ILE A 41 -0.51 -13.73 -34.87
N THR A 42 0.09 -13.08 -35.87
CA THR A 42 -0.53 -12.81 -37.19
C THR A 42 -0.91 -14.10 -37.89
N LYS A 43 -0.01 -15.09 -37.88
CA LYS A 43 -0.22 -16.37 -38.53
C LYS A 43 -1.30 -17.20 -37.83
N VAL A 44 -1.35 -17.18 -36.50
CA VAL A 44 -2.34 -17.94 -35.73
C VAL A 44 -3.74 -17.32 -35.81
N THR A 45 -3.81 -15.99 -35.80
CA THR A 45 -5.09 -15.26 -35.86
C THR A 45 -5.62 -15.04 -37.28
N GLY A 46 -4.92 -15.54 -38.31
CA GLY A 46 -5.30 -15.32 -39.71
C GLY A 46 -5.31 -13.84 -40.12
N GLY A 47 -4.46 -13.01 -39.47
CA GLY A 47 -4.38 -11.57 -39.69
C GLY A 47 -5.25 -10.71 -38.77
N ASN A 48 -6.13 -11.30 -37.95
CA ASN A 48 -6.95 -10.56 -36.98
C ASN A 48 -6.25 -10.44 -35.62
N VAL A 49 -5.15 -9.70 -35.57
CA VAL A 49 -4.33 -9.51 -34.35
C VAL A 49 -4.97 -8.58 -33.32
N GLY A 50 -5.98 -7.80 -33.72
CA GLY A 50 -6.58 -6.76 -32.86
C GLY A 50 -7.14 -7.31 -31.55
N GLY A 51 -7.86 -8.44 -31.61
CA GLY A 51 -8.42 -9.08 -30.42
C GLY A 51 -7.34 -9.54 -29.43
N ALA A 52 -6.28 -10.17 -29.93
CA ALA A 52 -5.17 -10.64 -29.09
C ALA A 52 -4.43 -9.46 -28.42
N HIS A 53 -4.15 -8.39 -29.15
CA HIS A 53 -3.51 -7.20 -28.57
C HIS A 53 -4.40 -6.48 -27.56
N LEU A 54 -5.71 -6.41 -27.78
CA LEU A 54 -6.65 -5.85 -26.81
C LEU A 54 -6.69 -6.68 -25.51
N MET A 55 -6.67 -8.01 -25.62
CA MET A 55 -6.57 -8.90 -24.45
C MET A 55 -5.26 -8.73 -23.70
N GLN A 56 -4.12 -8.67 -24.41
CA GLN A 56 -2.83 -8.42 -23.77
C GLN A 56 -2.79 -7.05 -23.08
N LYS A 57 -3.35 -6.01 -23.71
CA LYS A 57 -3.48 -4.69 -23.09
C LYS A 57 -4.32 -4.78 -21.82
N ALA A 58 -5.47 -5.44 -21.86
CA ALA A 58 -6.34 -5.60 -20.70
C ALA A 58 -5.65 -6.37 -19.57
N LEU A 59 -4.88 -7.42 -19.87
CA LEU A 59 -4.06 -8.13 -18.87
C LEU A 59 -3.02 -7.21 -18.22
N ASN A 60 -2.30 -6.42 -19.03
CA ASN A 60 -1.31 -5.46 -18.52
C ASN A 60 -1.97 -4.37 -17.65
N ASP A 61 -3.15 -3.89 -18.06
CA ASP A 61 -3.94 -2.91 -17.31
C ASP A 61 -4.36 -3.52 -15.96
N ILE A 62 -4.81 -4.79 -15.92
CA ILE A 62 -5.14 -5.50 -14.68
C ILE A 62 -3.93 -5.66 -13.75
N GLU A 63 -2.75 -5.98 -14.27
CA GLU A 63 -1.54 -6.03 -13.44
C GLU A 63 -1.19 -4.66 -12.85
N GLN A 64 -1.36 -3.59 -13.61
CA GLN A 64 -1.19 -2.22 -13.10
C GLN A 64 -2.21 -1.90 -12.02
N ASN A 65 -3.45 -2.29 -12.23
CA ASN A 65 -4.57 -2.13 -11.29
C ASN A 65 -4.28 -2.82 -9.95
N GLN A 66 -3.84 -4.07 -9.98
CA GLN A 66 -3.45 -4.82 -8.78
C GLN A 66 -2.31 -4.13 -8.02
N ARG A 67 -1.32 -3.55 -8.72
CA ARG A 67 -0.25 -2.76 -8.07
C ARG A 67 -0.79 -1.50 -7.40
N LEU A 68 -1.72 -0.78 -8.02
CA LEU A 68 -2.34 0.42 -7.45
C LEU A 68 -3.22 0.10 -6.24
N ASN A 69 -4.01 -0.98 -6.33
CA ASN A 69 -4.83 -1.46 -5.22
C ASN A 69 -3.95 -1.91 -4.05
N SER A 70 -2.83 -2.60 -4.31
CA SER A 70 -1.86 -3.00 -3.28
C SER A 70 -1.27 -1.79 -2.56
N LEU A 71 -0.83 -0.75 -3.29
CA LEU A 71 -0.32 0.48 -2.69
C LEU A 71 -1.37 1.17 -1.81
N SER A 72 -2.61 1.23 -2.30
CA SER A 72 -3.74 1.82 -1.57
C SER A 72 -4.07 1.02 -0.31
N GLY A 73 -4.07 -0.31 -0.41
CA GLY A 73 -4.28 -1.23 0.70
C GLY A 73 -3.21 -1.09 1.78
N THR A 74 -1.93 -1.08 1.41
CA THR A 74 -0.83 -0.87 2.37
C THR A 74 -0.97 0.45 3.11
N ARG A 75 -1.37 1.53 2.41
CA ARG A 75 -1.56 2.83 3.06
C ARG A 75 -2.72 2.81 4.07
N LEU A 76 -3.86 2.20 3.72
CA LEU A 76 -4.99 2.04 4.65
C LEU A 76 -4.65 1.16 5.84
N GLU A 77 -3.89 0.09 5.61
CA GLU A 77 -3.45 -0.81 6.67
C GLU A 77 -2.57 -0.07 7.68
N LEU A 78 -1.61 0.73 7.21
CA LEU A 78 -0.75 1.52 8.09
C LEU A 78 -1.53 2.60 8.87
N ILE A 79 -2.55 3.23 8.26
CA ILE A 79 -3.45 4.14 8.98
C ILE A 79 -4.22 3.39 10.06
N THR A 80 -4.77 2.22 9.72
CA THR A 80 -5.51 1.36 10.68
C THR A 80 -4.62 0.93 11.84
N GLN A 81 -3.36 0.56 11.56
CA GLN A 81 -2.36 0.21 12.59
C GLN A 81 -2.01 1.42 13.48
N ALA A 82 -1.92 2.63 12.91
CA ALA A 82 -1.69 3.85 13.69
C ALA A 82 -2.85 4.15 14.65
N LEU A 83 -4.09 4.03 14.17
CA LEU A 83 -5.30 4.19 14.99
C LEU A 83 -5.38 3.09 16.06
N ASP A 84 -5.04 1.85 15.71
CA ASP A 84 -5.05 0.73 16.66
C ASP A 84 -3.99 0.90 17.76
N GLY A 85 -2.77 1.30 17.39
CA GLY A 85 -1.71 1.63 18.33
C GLY A 85 -2.12 2.74 19.29
N SER A 86 -2.79 3.79 18.78
CA SER A 86 -3.33 4.87 19.59
C SER A 86 -4.41 4.38 20.55
N ARG A 87 -5.38 3.61 20.05
CA ARG A 87 -6.46 3.05 20.87
C ARG A 87 -5.93 2.12 21.95
N ASN A 88 -4.98 1.24 21.62
CA ASN A 88 -4.38 0.31 22.58
C ASN A 88 -3.61 1.04 23.68
N ALA A 89 -2.98 2.18 23.38
CA ALA A 89 -2.33 3.01 24.39
C ALA A 89 -3.32 3.62 25.40
N ILE A 90 -4.57 3.84 24.98
CA ILE A 90 -5.62 4.50 25.78
C ILE A 90 -6.49 3.48 26.53
N ASN A 91 -6.62 2.27 25.99
CA ASN A 91 -7.58 1.27 26.43
C ASN A 91 -7.47 0.95 27.94
N GLY A 92 -8.59 1.10 28.65
CA GLY A 92 -8.71 0.79 30.08
C GLY A 92 -8.26 1.92 31.01
N LEU A 93 -7.67 3.00 30.49
CA LEU A 93 -7.28 4.15 31.29
C LEU A 93 -8.49 4.88 31.88
N ASP A 94 -9.57 5.01 31.11
CA ASP A 94 -10.86 5.58 31.56
C ASP A 94 -11.41 4.87 32.80
N THR A 95 -11.38 3.54 32.79
CA THR A 95 -11.84 2.69 33.90
C THR A 95 -10.93 2.84 35.12
N LYS A 96 -9.61 2.84 34.91
CA LYS A 96 -8.63 3.05 35.99
C LYS A 96 -8.77 4.44 36.62
N ALA A 97 -8.95 5.46 35.79
CA ALA A 97 -9.17 6.85 36.21
C ALA A 97 -10.47 6.97 37.01
N LEU A 98 -11.55 6.34 36.56
CA LEU A 98 -12.82 6.33 37.30
C LEU A 98 -12.67 5.64 38.67
N ILE A 99 -11.91 4.54 38.76
CA ILE A 99 -11.63 3.90 40.04
C ILE A 99 -10.79 4.82 40.95
N ALA A 100 -9.76 5.46 40.40
CA ALA A 100 -8.87 6.34 41.15
C ALA A 100 -9.62 7.53 41.76
N VAL A 101 -10.45 8.22 40.98
CA VAL A 101 -11.20 9.39 41.48
C VAL A 101 -12.25 9.01 42.54
N ASN A 102 -12.82 7.81 42.48
CA ASN A 102 -13.78 7.33 43.49
C ASN A 102 -13.11 6.70 44.73
N SER A 103 -11.81 6.45 44.69
CA SER A 103 -11.07 5.81 45.79
C SER A 103 -10.61 6.77 46.88
N ASP A 104 -10.71 8.09 46.64
CA ASP A 104 -10.19 9.16 47.50
C ASP A 104 -8.70 8.97 47.87
N ASN A 105 -7.94 8.35 46.97
CA ASN A 105 -6.54 8.02 47.16
C ASN A 105 -5.65 8.82 46.20
N ALA A 106 -4.97 9.83 46.73
CA ALA A 106 -4.10 10.72 45.96
C ALA A 106 -2.92 9.99 45.27
N ASP A 107 -2.40 8.91 45.86
CA ASP A 107 -1.32 8.12 45.25
C ASP A 107 -1.83 7.36 44.02
N LEU A 108 -3.06 6.83 44.07
CA LEU A 108 -3.69 6.19 42.92
C LEU A 108 -3.97 7.19 41.81
N ILE A 109 -4.47 8.38 42.13
CA ILE A 109 -4.68 9.46 41.15
C ILE A 109 -3.36 9.83 40.47
N THR A 110 -2.28 10.03 41.25
CA THR A 110 -0.95 10.35 40.72
C THR A 110 -0.42 9.23 39.82
N SER A 111 -0.60 7.97 40.22
CA SER A 111 -0.21 6.81 39.40
C SER A 111 -0.95 6.80 38.07
N VAL A 112 -2.26 7.07 38.05
CA VAL A 112 -3.04 7.11 36.81
C VAL A 112 -2.69 8.32 35.95
N SER A 113 -2.40 9.49 36.53
CA SER A 113 -1.93 10.66 35.78
C SER A 113 -0.59 10.40 35.09
N ASN A 114 0.34 9.72 35.75
CA ASN A 114 1.61 9.30 35.14
C ASN A 114 1.39 8.26 34.01
N GLU A 115 0.45 7.34 34.19
CA GLU A 115 0.05 6.39 33.14
C GLU A 115 -0.57 7.14 31.94
N ALA A 116 -1.44 8.12 32.19
CA ALA A 116 -2.06 8.94 31.16
C ALA A 116 -1.03 9.73 30.33
N GLU A 117 0.00 10.28 30.98
CA GLU A 117 1.11 10.94 30.28
C GLU A 117 1.87 9.95 29.38
N ALA A 118 2.18 8.74 29.86
CA ALA A 118 2.85 7.72 29.08
C ALA A 118 1.98 7.21 27.90
N SER A 119 0.67 7.06 28.13
CA SER A 119 -0.32 6.70 27.13
C SER A 119 -0.46 7.78 26.06
N LEU A 120 -0.48 9.06 26.44
CA LEU A 120 -0.50 10.19 25.49
C LEU A 120 0.71 10.16 24.56
N ARG A 121 1.91 9.98 25.12
CA ARG A 121 3.16 9.87 24.34
C ARG A 121 3.09 8.70 23.35
N SER A 122 2.59 7.56 23.79
CA SER A 122 2.45 6.37 22.97
C SER A 122 1.41 6.56 21.86
N ALA A 123 0.27 7.17 22.17
CA ALA A 123 -0.79 7.48 21.21
C ALA A 123 -0.30 8.45 20.13
N MET A 124 0.31 9.57 20.51
CA MET A 124 0.87 10.53 19.55
C MET A 124 1.98 9.93 18.69
N THR A 125 2.78 9.01 19.24
CA THR A 125 3.81 8.28 18.48
C THR A 125 3.18 7.38 17.44
N ALA A 126 2.14 6.62 17.80
CA ALA A 126 1.41 5.77 16.86
C ALA A 126 0.76 6.59 15.74
N LEU A 127 0.12 7.72 16.08
CA LEU A 127 -0.49 8.63 15.11
C LEU A 127 0.53 9.39 14.25
N SER A 128 1.80 9.43 14.65
CA SER A 128 2.92 10.00 13.85
C SER A 128 3.53 8.98 12.87
N SER A 129 2.80 7.91 12.54
CA SER A 129 3.27 6.88 11.60
C SER A 129 3.45 7.41 10.17
N LYS A 130 4.40 6.81 9.46
CA LYS A 130 4.82 7.19 8.10
C LYS A 130 4.95 5.98 7.18
N HIS A 131 4.70 6.19 5.90
CA HIS A 131 4.97 5.25 4.83
C HIS A 131 6.04 5.84 3.89
N GLY A 132 7.26 5.28 3.93
CA GLY A 132 8.41 5.87 3.25
C GLY A 132 8.77 7.24 3.83
N SER A 133 8.75 8.28 2.99
CA SER A 133 8.97 9.68 3.40
C SER A 133 7.69 10.43 3.76
N ARG A 134 6.51 9.79 3.68
CA ARG A 134 5.21 10.45 3.77
C ARG A 134 4.51 10.11 5.08
N ASN A 135 4.17 11.14 5.85
CA ASN A 135 3.37 11.02 7.06
C ASN A 135 1.91 10.74 6.71
N LEU A 136 1.28 9.83 7.46
CA LEU A 136 -0.03 9.29 7.09
C LEU A 136 -1.20 10.21 7.49
N LEU A 137 -1.05 10.96 8.57
CA LEU A 137 -2.10 11.80 9.18
C LEU A 137 -1.87 13.32 9.02
N SER A 138 -0.92 13.73 8.18
CA SER A 138 -0.56 15.15 7.96
C SER A 138 -1.34 15.84 6.84
N GLY A 139 -2.43 15.23 6.35
CA GLY A 139 -3.23 15.81 5.27
C GLY A 139 -2.47 15.90 3.95
N ASP A 140 -2.52 17.06 3.28
CA ASP A 140 -1.78 17.36 2.05
C ASP A 140 -0.29 17.70 2.30
N ALA A 141 0.10 18.08 3.52
CA ALA A 141 1.49 18.31 3.92
C ALA A 141 2.19 17.00 4.32
N THR A 142 2.35 16.06 3.39
CA THR A 142 2.87 14.72 3.75
C THR A 142 4.32 14.70 4.21
N ASP A 143 5.07 15.76 4.00
CA ASP A 143 6.50 15.85 4.34
C ASP A 143 6.77 16.32 5.78
N THR A 144 5.73 16.75 6.51
CA THR A 144 5.82 17.17 7.92
C THR A 144 5.18 16.14 8.84
N ALA A 145 5.76 15.92 10.02
CA ALA A 145 5.12 15.12 11.06
C ALA A 145 3.77 15.77 11.44
N PRO A 146 2.74 14.99 11.80
CA PRO A 146 1.42 15.55 12.05
C PRO A 146 1.35 16.37 13.35
N PHE A 147 2.22 16.07 14.33
CA PHE A 147 2.19 16.72 15.64
C PHE A 147 3.55 17.28 16.04
N ALA A 148 3.55 18.38 16.82
CA ALA A 148 4.74 18.96 17.44
C ALA A 148 5.35 18.05 18.54
N GLY A 149 4.53 17.20 19.17
CA GLY A 149 4.95 16.21 20.17
C GLY A 149 4.19 16.31 21.48
N ALA A 150 4.22 15.23 22.29
CA ALA A 150 3.45 15.15 23.53
C ALA A 150 3.91 16.15 24.61
N ASP A 151 5.21 16.46 24.67
CA ASP A 151 5.74 17.45 25.62
C ASP A 151 5.19 18.86 25.37
N ALA A 152 5.08 19.24 24.10
CA ALA A 152 4.52 20.54 23.72
C ALA A 152 3.04 20.61 24.10
N LEU A 153 2.27 19.57 23.78
CA LEU A 153 0.85 19.49 24.14
C LEU A 153 0.66 19.57 25.66
N LEU A 154 1.37 18.74 26.44
CA LEU A 154 1.26 18.77 27.89
C LEU A 154 1.67 20.11 28.48
N SER A 155 2.69 20.77 27.93
CA SER A 155 3.09 22.11 28.35
C SER A 155 1.98 23.14 28.14
N ASP A 156 1.32 23.12 26.97
CA ASP A 156 0.21 24.02 26.67
C ASP A 156 -0.99 23.77 27.60
N ILE A 157 -1.35 22.50 27.82
CA ILE A 157 -2.46 22.15 28.71
C ILE A 157 -2.17 22.53 30.16
N ARG A 158 -0.94 22.33 30.66
CA ARG A 158 -0.55 22.82 32.01
C ARG A 158 -0.67 24.33 32.15
N ALA A 159 -0.33 25.08 31.09
CA ALA A 159 -0.52 26.54 31.09
C ALA A 159 -2.01 26.91 31.18
N ILE A 160 -2.89 26.17 30.50
CA ILE A 160 -4.35 26.35 30.60
C ILE A 160 -4.85 26.03 32.01
N MET A 161 -4.40 24.91 32.59
CA MET A 161 -4.78 24.48 33.94
C MET A 161 -4.41 25.53 35.01
N THR A 162 -3.23 26.14 34.90
CA THR A 162 -2.72 27.12 35.88
C THR A 162 -3.26 28.54 35.68
N ALA A 163 -3.69 28.91 34.46
CA ALA A 163 -4.20 30.23 34.14
C ALA A 163 -5.67 30.46 34.55
N ASN A 164 -6.41 29.39 34.83
CA ASN A 164 -7.84 29.42 35.12
C ASN A 164 -8.11 29.01 36.58
N THR A 165 -9.18 29.55 37.17
CA THR A 165 -9.46 29.40 38.62
C THR A 165 -10.71 28.59 38.93
N THR A 166 -11.48 28.19 37.91
CA THR A 166 -12.68 27.36 38.08
C THR A 166 -12.70 26.22 37.06
N PRO A 167 -13.31 25.06 37.39
CA PRO A 167 -13.44 23.95 36.45
C PRO A 167 -14.10 24.37 35.12
N ALA A 168 -15.19 25.14 35.19
CA ALA A 168 -15.89 25.63 34.00
C ALA A 168 -15.01 26.52 33.10
N THR A 169 -14.15 27.36 33.68
CA THR A 169 -13.21 28.18 32.89
C THR A 169 -12.08 27.36 32.28
N ILE A 170 -11.64 26.28 32.95
CA ILE A 170 -10.66 25.34 32.41
C ILE A 170 -11.27 24.60 31.21
N ASP A 171 -12.45 24.03 31.37
CA ASP A 171 -13.14 23.27 30.33
C ASP A 171 -13.39 24.14 29.09
N ALA A 172 -13.91 25.36 29.27
CA ALA A 172 -14.10 26.31 28.17
C ALA A 172 -12.77 26.71 27.47
N ALA A 173 -11.67 26.80 28.22
CA ALA A 173 -10.36 27.09 27.64
C ALA A 173 -9.80 25.88 26.87
N LEU A 174 -10.06 24.66 27.34
CA LEU A 174 -9.71 23.43 26.62
C LEU A 174 -10.52 23.28 25.34
N ASP A 175 -11.82 23.56 25.38
CA ASP A 175 -12.68 23.55 24.19
C ASP A 175 -12.19 24.56 23.16
N ASN A 176 -11.87 25.79 23.59
CA ASN A 176 -11.25 26.78 22.69
C ASN A 176 -9.89 26.33 22.15
N TYR A 177 -9.10 25.60 22.93
CA TYR A 177 -7.79 25.12 22.50
C TYR A 177 -7.89 24.01 21.44
N PHE A 178 -8.77 23.04 21.63
CA PHE A 178 -8.92 21.88 20.75
C PHE A 178 -9.90 22.12 19.59
N ASP A 179 -10.98 22.88 19.78
CA ASP A 179 -12.09 22.93 18.81
C ASP A 179 -12.16 24.20 17.98
N ASP A 180 -11.55 25.30 18.44
CA ASP A 180 -11.47 26.51 17.64
C ASP A 180 -10.50 26.30 16.46
N PRO A 181 -10.88 26.63 15.21
CA PRO A 181 -9.96 26.63 14.07
C PRO A 181 -8.73 27.54 14.23
N LEU A 182 -8.78 28.51 15.15
CA LEU A 182 -7.67 29.38 15.56
C LEU A 182 -7.09 28.99 16.93
N GLY A 183 -7.56 27.88 17.50
CA GLY A 183 -7.12 27.33 18.77
C GLY A 183 -5.67 26.87 18.76
N GLY A 184 -5.12 26.64 19.95
CA GLY A 184 -3.73 26.23 20.12
C GLY A 184 -3.45 24.88 19.45
N PHE A 185 -4.38 23.92 19.48
CA PHE A 185 -4.17 22.64 18.81
C PHE A 185 -3.93 22.82 17.31
N GLN A 186 -4.75 23.63 16.63
CA GLN A 186 -4.65 23.86 15.19
C GLN A 186 -3.43 24.71 14.80
N THR A 187 -2.99 25.61 15.69
CA THR A 187 -1.95 26.61 15.37
C THR A 187 -0.55 26.21 15.83
N THR A 188 -0.42 25.43 16.92
CA THR A 188 0.88 25.06 17.51
C THR A 188 1.12 23.55 17.53
N GLN A 189 0.07 22.72 17.68
CA GLN A 189 0.25 21.27 17.82
C GLN A 189 0.15 20.51 16.51
N TYR A 190 -0.86 20.81 15.68
CA TYR A 190 -1.03 20.19 14.38
C TYR A 190 -0.13 20.88 13.35
N LEU A 191 0.82 20.12 12.80
CA LEU A 191 1.80 20.61 11.82
C LEU A 191 1.52 20.07 10.40
N GLY A 192 0.39 19.39 10.23
CA GLY A 192 -0.10 18.95 8.92
C GLY A 192 -0.76 20.07 8.15
N GLY A 193 -1.16 19.77 6.92
CA GLY A 193 -1.82 20.73 6.05
C GLY A 193 -3.34 20.72 6.22
N THR A 194 -3.98 21.82 5.78
CA THR A 194 -5.42 22.04 5.98
C THR A 194 -6.30 21.27 5.00
N ASN A 195 -5.74 20.70 3.94
CA ASN A 195 -6.50 19.94 2.96
C ASN A 195 -6.37 18.44 3.21
N ALA A 196 -7.39 17.69 2.77
CA ALA A 196 -7.34 16.25 2.84
C ALA A 196 -6.18 15.68 2.02
N ALA A 197 -5.65 14.54 2.46
CA ALA A 197 -4.58 13.87 1.74
C ALA A 197 -5.06 13.43 0.34
N PRO A 198 -4.14 13.24 -0.62
CA PRO A 198 -4.50 12.79 -1.96
C PRO A 198 -5.33 11.49 -1.90
N PRO A 199 -6.46 11.41 -2.63
CA PRO A 199 -7.31 10.24 -2.61
C PRO A 199 -6.59 9.01 -3.11
N LEU A 200 -7.03 7.84 -2.63
CA LEU A 200 -6.65 6.56 -3.20
C LEU A 200 -7.53 6.33 -4.43
N ARG A 201 -6.90 6.03 -5.56
CA ARG A 201 -7.60 5.72 -6.80
C ARG A 201 -7.55 4.22 -7.02
N LEU A 202 -8.71 3.62 -7.19
CA LEU A 202 -8.83 2.23 -7.58
C LEU A 202 -8.88 2.10 -9.09
N SER A 203 -8.66 0.88 -9.53
CA SER A 203 -8.60 0.47 -10.93
C SER A 203 -9.86 0.74 -11.73
N ASP A 204 -11.02 0.59 -11.12
CA ASP A 204 -12.33 0.81 -11.74
C ASP A 204 -12.72 2.30 -11.85
N GLY A 205 -11.80 3.20 -11.47
CA GLY A 205 -12.03 4.63 -11.44
C GLY A 205 -12.71 5.12 -10.16
N SER A 206 -13.05 4.22 -9.23
CA SER A 206 -13.53 4.62 -7.92
C SER A 206 -12.41 5.31 -7.12
N VAL A 207 -12.85 6.22 -6.26
CA VAL A 207 -11.97 7.10 -5.51
C VAL A 207 -12.31 6.93 -4.04
N ILE A 208 -11.35 6.43 -3.26
CA ILE A 208 -11.46 6.36 -1.81
C ILE A 208 -10.80 7.61 -1.24
N GLN A 209 -11.63 8.52 -0.75
CA GLN A 209 -11.18 9.69 -0.02
C GLN A 209 -10.99 9.31 1.45
N VAL A 210 -9.73 9.08 1.85
CA VAL A 210 -9.39 8.85 3.26
C VAL A 210 -9.17 10.21 3.92
N ASP A 211 -10.22 10.73 4.56
CA ASP A 211 -10.17 12.00 5.28
C ASP A 211 -9.89 11.80 6.78
N ILE A 212 -8.80 11.08 7.07
CA ILE A 212 -8.28 10.99 8.44
C ILE A 212 -7.00 11.80 8.51
N ARG A 213 -7.07 12.88 9.28
CA ARG A 213 -5.96 13.77 9.60
C ARG A 213 -5.80 13.85 11.12
N GLY A 214 -4.63 14.26 11.58
CA GLY A 214 -4.33 14.39 13.01
C GLY A 214 -5.17 15.44 13.74
N ASP A 215 -5.78 16.39 13.01
CA ASP A 215 -6.73 17.39 13.52
C ASP A 215 -8.19 16.90 13.56
N ASN A 216 -8.46 15.63 13.24
CA ASN A 216 -9.81 15.09 13.33
C ASN A 216 -10.33 15.13 14.78
N GLN A 217 -11.59 15.52 14.96
CA GLN A 217 -12.25 15.65 16.26
C GLN A 217 -12.05 14.44 17.17
N VAL A 218 -12.22 13.22 16.65
CA VAL A 218 -12.06 11.98 17.44
C VAL A 218 -10.65 11.86 18.02
N ILE A 219 -9.63 12.22 17.24
CA ILE A 219 -8.23 12.18 17.68
C ILE A 219 -8.00 13.28 18.72
N LYS A 220 -8.53 14.48 18.51
CA LYS A 220 -8.45 15.59 19.46
C LYS A 220 -9.10 15.23 20.80
N ASP A 221 -10.30 14.64 20.80
CA ASP A 221 -11.02 14.23 22.02
C ASP A 221 -10.23 13.18 22.82
N ALA A 222 -9.64 12.21 22.12
CA ALA A 222 -8.78 11.19 22.72
C ALA A 222 -7.53 11.82 23.37
N LEU A 223 -6.85 12.73 22.66
CA LEU A 223 -5.65 13.42 23.18
C LEU A 223 -6.00 14.40 24.32
N ARG A 224 -7.14 15.10 24.22
CA ARG A 224 -7.68 15.99 25.26
C ARG A 224 -7.91 15.22 26.54
N GLY A 225 -8.61 14.09 26.48
CA GLY A 225 -8.89 13.26 27.66
C GLY A 225 -7.62 12.82 28.39
N LEU A 226 -6.64 12.29 27.65
CA LEU A 226 -5.34 11.90 28.21
C LEU A 226 -4.58 13.07 28.82
N ALA A 227 -4.51 14.21 28.11
CA ALA A 227 -3.79 15.38 28.57
C ALA A 227 -4.43 15.97 29.84
N VAL A 228 -5.76 16.00 29.92
CA VAL A 228 -6.50 16.46 31.11
C VAL A 228 -6.22 15.55 32.30
N ILE A 229 -6.33 14.22 32.14
CA ILE A 229 -6.04 13.27 33.23
C ILE A 229 -4.57 13.39 33.69
N ALA A 230 -3.64 13.57 32.76
CA ALA A 230 -2.21 13.73 33.06
C ALA A 230 -1.88 15.03 33.81
N THR A 231 -2.63 16.11 33.56
CA THR A 231 -2.33 17.47 34.07
C THR A 231 -3.31 17.97 35.13
N ALA A 232 -4.29 17.15 35.53
CA ALA A 232 -5.31 17.56 36.50
C ALA A 232 -4.71 18.07 37.83
N ALA A 233 -3.57 17.53 38.27
CA ALA A 233 -2.87 18.00 39.46
C ALA A 233 -2.30 19.43 39.33
N ASP A 234 -2.03 19.88 38.10
CA ASP A 234 -1.53 21.24 37.81
C ASP A 234 -2.63 22.32 37.92
N SER A 235 -3.91 21.91 38.07
CA SER A 235 -5.05 22.83 38.25
C SER A 235 -5.06 23.59 39.58
N GLY A 236 -4.23 23.18 40.54
CA GLY A 236 -4.17 23.77 41.88
C GLY A 236 -5.32 23.37 42.82
N PHE A 237 -6.26 22.55 42.35
CA PHE A 237 -7.32 21.98 43.18
C PHE A 237 -6.81 20.77 43.99
N PRO A 238 -7.13 20.67 45.29
CA PRO A 238 -6.91 19.44 46.06
C PRO A 238 -7.63 18.25 45.43
N SER A 239 -7.03 17.06 45.47
CA SER A 239 -7.55 15.85 44.79
C SER A 239 -8.92 15.39 45.30
N ASP A 240 -9.27 15.72 46.53
CA ASP A 240 -10.56 15.45 47.20
C ASP A 240 -11.61 16.53 46.94
N SER A 241 -11.24 17.63 46.27
CA SER A 241 -12.15 18.75 46.05
C SER A 241 -13.15 18.48 44.93
N PRO A 242 -14.38 19.03 45.02
CA PRO A 242 -15.37 18.94 43.94
C PRO A 242 -14.86 19.44 42.58
N GLY A 243 -14.03 20.49 42.59
CA GLY A 243 -13.47 21.06 41.36
C GLY A 243 -12.45 20.15 40.67
N PHE A 244 -11.60 19.47 41.46
CA PHE A 244 -10.69 18.46 40.90
C PHE A 244 -11.47 17.30 40.29
N MET A 245 -12.49 16.79 41.00
CA MET A 245 -13.32 15.69 40.50
C MET A 245 -14.04 16.05 39.20
N GLU A 246 -14.53 17.27 39.05
CA GLU A 246 -15.18 17.75 37.82
C GLU A 246 -14.20 17.75 36.63
N ILE A 247 -13.01 18.34 36.79
CA ILE A 247 -11.97 18.37 35.74
C ILE A 247 -11.56 16.94 35.35
N TYR A 248 -11.34 16.10 36.35
CA TYR A 248 -10.90 14.73 36.14
C TYR A 248 -11.98 13.88 35.45
N GLN A 249 -13.25 14.06 35.82
CA GLN A 249 -14.39 13.41 35.15
C GLN A 249 -14.55 13.86 33.69
N ASN A 250 -14.37 15.14 33.39
CA ASN A 250 -14.39 15.62 32.01
C ASN A 250 -13.27 14.98 31.18
N GLY A 251 -12.08 14.79 31.76
CA GLY A 251 -10.98 14.05 31.15
C GLY A 251 -11.34 12.58 30.87
N ILE A 252 -12.00 11.91 31.82
CA ILE A 252 -12.49 10.52 31.65
C ILE A 252 -13.50 10.44 30.51
N THR A 253 -14.50 11.32 30.48
CA THR A 253 -15.52 11.35 29.42
C THR A 253 -14.89 11.58 28.05
N SER A 254 -14.01 12.58 27.92
CA SER A 254 -13.29 12.85 26.67
C SER A 254 -12.44 11.65 26.21
N THR A 255 -11.83 10.92 27.16
CA THR A 255 -11.09 9.69 26.85
C THR A 255 -12.01 8.59 26.33
N ALA A 256 -13.16 8.38 26.98
CA ALA A 256 -14.13 7.37 26.57
C ALA A 256 -14.74 7.68 25.20
N ASP A 257 -15.10 8.94 24.95
CA ASP A 257 -15.61 9.42 23.67
C ASP A 257 -14.56 9.27 22.56
N GLY A 258 -13.30 9.61 22.85
CA GLY A 258 -12.17 9.39 21.94
C GLY A 258 -11.97 7.92 21.59
N VAL A 259 -12.02 6.99 22.56
CA VAL A 259 -11.92 5.54 22.31
C VAL A 259 -13.08 5.04 21.45
N ALA A 260 -14.31 5.46 21.76
CA ALA A 260 -15.50 5.08 20.99
C ALA A 260 -15.43 5.61 19.54
N GLY A 261 -14.98 6.86 19.37
CA GLY A 261 -14.77 7.46 18.05
C GLY A 261 -13.67 6.76 17.27
N LEU A 262 -12.55 6.38 17.91
CA LEU A 262 -11.47 5.64 17.25
C LEU A 262 -11.96 4.27 16.74
N ILE A 263 -12.83 3.59 17.51
CA ILE A 263 -13.47 2.34 17.08
C ILE A 263 -14.37 2.58 15.87
N ALA A 264 -15.16 3.66 15.87
CA ALA A 264 -16.01 4.00 14.73
C ALA A 264 -15.18 4.27 13.47
N MET A 265 -14.09 5.04 13.59
CA MET A 265 -13.15 5.28 12.50
C MET A 265 -12.51 4.00 11.97
N GLN A 266 -12.12 3.08 12.86
CA GLN A 266 -11.62 1.76 12.44
C GLN A 266 -12.69 0.98 11.67
N GLY A 267 -13.97 1.09 12.07
CA GLY A 267 -15.10 0.55 11.32
C GLY A 267 -15.21 1.13 9.91
N ASP A 268 -15.10 2.45 9.77
CA ASP A 268 -15.12 3.12 8.46
C ASP A 268 -13.93 2.69 7.59
N MET A 269 -12.74 2.51 8.17
CA MET A 269 -11.57 1.98 7.45
C MET A 269 -11.82 0.56 6.94
N GLY A 270 -12.55 -0.27 7.70
CA GLY A 270 -12.96 -1.61 7.27
C GLY A 270 -13.80 -1.59 5.99
N VAL A 271 -14.64 -0.57 5.79
CA VAL A 271 -15.43 -0.41 4.55
C VAL A 271 -14.52 -0.09 3.35
N TYR A 272 -13.50 0.72 3.55
CA TYR A 272 -12.52 1.02 2.51
C TYR A 272 -11.66 -0.20 2.15
N SER A 273 -11.24 -0.98 3.15
CA SER A 273 -10.53 -2.25 2.94
C SER A 273 -11.37 -3.25 2.14
N GLU A 274 -12.64 -3.44 2.51
CA GLU A 274 -13.56 -4.32 1.78
C GLU A 274 -13.77 -3.85 0.32
N THR A 275 -13.75 -2.54 0.08
CA THR A 275 -13.86 -1.98 -1.27
C THR A 275 -12.65 -2.37 -2.13
N ILE A 276 -11.44 -2.31 -1.56
CA ILE A 276 -10.21 -2.76 -2.23
C ILE A 276 -10.22 -4.27 -2.46
N ASP A 277 -10.68 -5.04 -1.48
CA ASP A 277 -10.75 -6.50 -1.59
C ASP A 277 -11.70 -6.94 -2.70
N LYS A 278 -12.85 -6.28 -2.84
CA LYS A 278 -13.77 -6.49 -3.97
C LYS A 278 -13.14 -6.14 -5.31
N ALA A 279 -12.42 -5.02 -5.39
CA ALA A 279 -11.72 -4.62 -6.61
C ALA A 279 -10.66 -5.66 -7.00
N ASN A 280 -9.87 -6.14 -6.04
CA ASN A 280 -8.86 -7.19 -6.25
C ASN A 280 -9.48 -8.52 -6.69
N ALA A 281 -10.58 -8.95 -6.06
CA ALA A 281 -11.28 -10.18 -6.43
C ALA A 281 -11.82 -10.11 -7.88
N ARG A 282 -12.35 -8.94 -8.27
CA ARG A 282 -12.79 -8.69 -9.65
C ARG A 282 -11.62 -8.74 -10.63
N ASP A 283 -10.53 -8.03 -10.34
CA ASP A 283 -9.32 -8.01 -11.17
C ASP A 283 -8.74 -9.42 -11.34
N GLN A 284 -8.74 -10.25 -10.28
CA GLN A 284 -8.31 -11.64 -10.34
C GLN A 284 -9.21 -12.50 -11.25
N PHE A 285 -10.53 -12.37 -11.13
CA PHE A 285 -11.48 -13.09 -11.99
C PHE A 285 -11.33 -12.69 -13.47
N GLU A 286 -11.16 -11.40 -13.73
CA GLU A 286 -10.96 -10.88 -15.08
C GLU A 286 -9.63 -11.35 -15.67
N ASN A 287 -8.55 -11.36 -14.87
CA ASN A 287 -7.24 -11.87 -15.28
C ASN A 287 -7.33 -13.35 -15.70
N LEU A 288 -7.98 -14.21 -14.91
CA LEU A 288 -8.16 -15.62 -15.22
C LEU A 288 -8.93 -15.83 -16.53
N THR A 289 -10.03 -15.08 -16.70
CA THR A 289 -10.89 -15.16 -17.89
C THR A 289 -10.16 -14.70 -19.15
N LEU A 290 -9.47 -13.56 -19.08
CA LEU A 290 -8.71 -13.01 -20.20
C LEU A 290 -7.49 -13.88 -20.53
N THR A 291 -6.80 -14.42 -19.53
CA THR A 291 -5.68 -15.34 -19.75
C THR A 291 -6.13 -16.60 -20.47
N ALA A 292 -7.26 -17.20 -20.05
CA ALA A 292 -7.82 -18.36 -20.72
C ALA A 292 -8.26 -18.05 -22.16
N ALA A 293 -8.91 -16.91 -22.39
CA ALA A 293 -9.30 -16.47 -23.73
C ALA A 293 -8.07 -16.20 -24.62
N TYR A 294 -7.03 -15.59 -24.06
CA TYR A 294 -5.78 -15.31 -24.76
C TYR A 294 -5.05 -16.60 -25.14
N GLN A 295 -4.95 -17.56 -24.22
CA GLN A 295 -4.40 -18.90 -24.48
C GLN A 295 -5.23 -19.67 -25.52
N ALA A 296 -6.56 -19.52 -25.54
CA ALA A 296 -7.38 -20.16 -26.57
C ALA A 296 -7.11 -19.62 -27.98
N ILE A 297 -6.65 -18.38 -28.10
CA ILE A 297 -6.36 -17.74 -29.40
C ILE A 297 -4.92 -17.98 -29.83
N ILE A 298 -3.95 -17.84 -28.93
CA ILE A 298 -2.52 -17.84 -29.28
C ILE A 298 -1.71 -18.93 -28.57
N GLY A 299 -2.35 -19.78 -27.77
CA GLY A 299 -1.67 -20.82 -27.01
C GLY A 299 -1.00 -21.86 -27.91
N ARG A 300 0.16 -22.32 -27.48
CA ARG A 300 0.95 -23.38 -28.12
C ARG A 300 1.20 -24.48 -27.10
N ASP A 301 0.92 -25.73 -27.48
CA ASP A 301 1.29 -26.89 -26.67
C ASP A 301 2.82 -26.96 -26.55
N GLN A 302 3.32 -26.93 -25.31
CA GLN A 302 4.75 -26.90 -25.02
C GLN A 302 5.44 -28.24 -25.32
N PHE A 303 4.73 -29.37 -25.23
CA PHE A 303 5.26 -30.68 -25.60
C PHE A 303 5.42 -30.80 -27.12
N GLU A 304 4.43 -30.32 -27.88
CA GLU A 304 4.53 -30.25 -29.34
C GLU A 304 5.65 -29.30 -29.78
N ALA A 305 5.76 -28.13 -29.14
CA ALA A 305 6.85 -27.19 -29.38
C ALA A 305 8.23 -27.80 -29.06
N ALA A 306 8.38 -28.50 -27.93
CA ALA A 306 9.63 -29.16 -27.56
C ALA A 306 10.02 -30.26 -28.55
N ALA A 307 9.04 -31.03 -29.05
CA ALA A 307 9.27 -32.05 -30.07
C ALA A 307 9.72 -31.42 -31.42
N GLU A 308 9.08 -30.34 -31.87
CA GLU A 308 9.52 -29.62 -33.08
C GLU A 308 10.91 -29.00 -32.89
N LEU A 309 11.20 -28.45 -31.71
CA LEU A 309 12.51 -27.87 -31.38
C LEU A 309 13.63 -28.91 -31.50
N GLN A 310 13.43 -30.10 -30.94
CA GLN A 310 14.39 -31.20 -31.05
C GLN A 310 14.61 -31.60 -32.52
N GLN A 311 13.54 -31.66 -33.30
CA GLN A 311 13.62 -31.98 -34.72
C GLN A 311 14.42 -30.91 -35.50
N LEU A 312 14.19 -29.62 -35.21
CA LEU A 312 14.90 -28.51 -35.84
C LEU A 312 16.39 -28.49 -35.46
N GLN A 313 16.75 -28.86 -34.23
CA GLN A 313 18.15 -29.01 -33.81
C GLN A 313 18.86 -30.09 -34.64
N VAL A 314 18.26 -31.27 -34.77
CA VAL A 314 18.82 -32.37 -35.59
C VAL A 314 18.98 -31.95 -37.05
N GLN A 315 17.99 -31.23 -37.61
CA GLN A 315 18.08 -30.72 -38.99
C GLN A 315 19.20 -29.68 -39.16
N LEU A 316 19.40 -28.81 -38.17
CA LEU A 316 20.46 -27.82 -38.19
C LEU A 316 21.85 -28.48 -38.11
N GLU A 317 22.02 -29.47 -37.24
CA GLU A 317 23.25 -30.28 -37.16
C GLU A 317 23.55 -30.99 -38.48
N ALA A 318 22.53 -31.62 -39.08
CA ALA A 318 22.67 -32.26 -40.39
C ALA A 318 23.06 -31.25 -41.47
N SER A 319 22.49 -30.04 -41.48
CA SER A 319 22.87 -28.97 -42.42
C SER A 319 24.34 -28.56 -42.24
N TYR A 320 24.84 -28.47 -41.01
CA TYR A 320 26.25 -28.17 -40.76
C TYR A 320 27.18 -29.30 -41.23
N VAL A 321 26.81 -30.57 -41.00
CA VAL A 321 27.57 -31.72 -41.50
C VAL A 321 27.60 -31.75 -43.03
N ILE A 322 26.49 -31.43 -43.70
CA ILE A 322 26.44 -31.33 -45.17
C ILE A 322 27.29 -30.16 -45.65
N THR A 323 27.19 -29.00 -45.00
CA THR A 323 27.95 -27.79 -45.35
C THR A 323 29.46 -28.04 -45.19
N SER A 324 29.89 -28.73 -44.12
CA SER A 324 31.30 -29.08 -43.91
C SER A 324 31.81 -30.07 -44.95
N ARG A 325 31.01 -31.08 -45.32
CA ARG A 325 31.34 -32.02 -46.41
C ARG A 325 31.45 -31.31 -47.77
N LEU A 326 30.52 -30.42 -48.10
CA LEU A 326 30.57 -29.62 -49.34
C LEU A 326 31.77 -28.66 -49.35
N ALA A 327 32.11 -28.04 -48.22
CA ALA A 327 33.30 -27.20 -48.09
C ALA A 327 34.62 -28.00 -48.19
N SER A 328 34.61 -29.29 -47.84
CA SER A 328 35.76 -30.19 -48.02
C SER A 328 35.96 -30.68 -49.45
N LEU A 329 34.91 -30.64 -50.28
CA LEU A 329 34.93 -30.88 -51.73
C LEU A 329 35.39 -29.61 -52.47
N THR A 330 36.59 -29.15 -52.17
CA THR A 330 37.24 -28.08 -52.95
C THR A 330 38.01 -28.69 -54.12
N LEU A 331 38.04 -27.97 -55.25
CA LEU A 331 38.76 -28.37 -56.47
C LEU A 331 40.21 -28.82 -56.18
N THR A 332 40.84 -28.23 -55.15
CA THR A 332 42.19 -28.52 -54.67
C THR A 332 42.38 -29.95 -54.12
N ASN A 333 41.33 -30.61 -53.64
CA ASN A 333 41.36 -32.00 -53.18
C ASN A 333 41.06 -33.03 -54.28
N PHE A 334 40.51 -32.60 -55.43
CA PHE A 334 40.16 -33.49 -56.55
C PHE A 334 41.25 -33.53 -57.64
N VAL A 335 42.07 -32.49 -57.75
CA VAL A 335 43.17 -32.39 -58.73
C VAL A 335 44.52 -32.85 -58.12
N ARG A 336 44.48 -33.80 -57.18
CA ARG A 336 45.69 -34.43 -56.62
C ARG A 336 45.72 -35.91 -56.95
#